data_AF-A0A5C7GE50-F1
#
_entry.id   AF-A0A5C7GE50-F1
#
_cell.length_a   1.000
_cell.length_b   1.000
_cell.length_c   1.000
_cell.angle_alpha   90.00
_cell.angle_beta   90.00
_cell.angle_gamma   90.00
#
_symmetry.space_group_name_H-M   'P 1'
#
loop_
_entity.id
_entity.type
_entity.pdbx_description
1 polymer ?
#
loop_
_entity_poly.entity_id
_entity_poly.type
_entity_poly.pdbx_seq_one_letter_code
_entity_poly.pdbx_strand_id
1 'polypeptide(L)'
;MLHHIKYFLFKLNIVQPSENDIDRWIQYQYVYRIEYALEYGNYRTRKLAAEALGILGHKSSIPILLKTIDDKVQNVSIAALNALEKIGCNDELGSTVIKRRFNWLKQLREKEAIREASKGKKYNIYRWERASKKSFDRVKEQLKKPIR
;
A
#
# COMPACT_ATOMS: atom_id res chain seq x y z
N MET A 1 30.91 15.21 -9.68
CA MET A 1 30.50 16.63 -9.70
C MET A 1 29.01 16.85 -9.98
N LEU A 2 28.46 16.37 -11.10
CA LEU A 2 27.04 16.60 -11.49
C LEU A 2 26.00 16.20 -10.43
N HIS A 3 26.19 15.10 -9.71
CA HIS A 3 25.23 14.60 -8.72
C HIS A 3 25.13 15.45 -7.44
N HIS A 4 26.14 16.30 -7.15
CA HIS A 4 26.06 17.29 -6.07
C HIS A 4 25.12 18.43 -6.45
N ILE A 5 25.31 18.98 -7.66
CA ILE A 5 24.47 20.05 -8.21
C ILE A 5 23.01 19.57 -8.28
N LYS A 6 22.79 18.32 -8.70
CA LYS A 6 21.44 17.76 -8.78
C LYS A 6 20.70 17.76 -7.45
N TYR A 7 21.38 17.42 -6.36
CA TYR A 7 20.79 17.46 -5.03
C TYR A 7 20.37 18.89 -4.62
N PHE A 8 21.21 19.89 -4.92
CA PHE A 8 20.86 21.30 -4.66
C PHE A 8 19.67 21.76 -5.49
N LEU A 9 19.63 21.44 -6.78
CA LEU A 9 18.49 21.76 -7.65
C LEU A 9 17.20 21.10 -7.18
N PHE A 10 17.28 19.88 -6.66
CA PHE A 10 16.15 19.18 -6.06
C PHE A 10 15.66 19.88 -4.78
N LYS A 11 16.57 20.29 -3.91
CA LYS A 11 16.23 21.04 -2.69
C LYS A 11 15.59 22.41 -2.98
N LEU A 12 15.88 23.00 -4.13
CA LEU A 12 15.24 24.21 -4.64
C LEU A 12 13.93 23.95 -5.40
N ASN A 13 13.44 22.70 -5.42
CA ASN A 13 12.25 22.26 -6.15
C ASN A 13 12.29 22.49 -7.67
N ILE A 14 13.49 22.58 -8.26
CA ILE A 14 13.67 22.83 -9.71
C ILE A 14 13.59 21.52 -10.51
N VAL A 15 14.22 20.45 -10.01
CA VAL A 15 14.31 19.17 -10.72
C VAL A 15 14.16 17.99 -9.77
N GLN A 16 13.45 16.94 -10.18
CA GLN A 16 13.39 15.67 -9.46
C GLN A 16 14.60 14.78 -9.80
N PRO A 17 15.19 14.06 -8.83
CA PRO A 17 16.28 13.14 -9.10
C PRO A 17 15.78 11.96 -9.94
N SER A 18 16.56 11.61 -10.96
CA SER A 18 16.35 10.42 -11.77
C SER A 18 16.90 9.18 -11.06
N GLU A 19 16.61 7.99 -11.59
CA GLU A 19 17.17 6.72 -11.10
C GLU A 19 18.70 6.77 -11.08
N ASN A 20 19.33 7.20 -12.17
CA ASN A 20 20.78 7.40 -12.24
C ASN A 20 21.33 8.37 -11.18
N ASP A 21 20.54 9.36 -10.74
CA ASP A 21 20.97 10.27 -9.68
C ASP A 21 20.96 9.57 -8.31
N ILE A 22 19.94 8.74 -8.07
CA ILE A 22 19.81 7.94 -6.85
C ILE A 22 20.88 6.85 -6.81
N ASP A 23 21.16 6.17 -7.92
CA ASP A 23 22.22 5.16 -8.01
C ASP A 23 23.60 5.75 -7.68
N ARG A 24 23.90 6.96 -8.17
CA ARG A 24 25.11 7.68 -7.78
C ARG A 24 25.11 7.97 -6.28
N TRP A 25 23.98 8.38 -5.70
CA TRP A 25 23.91 8.60 -4.25
C TRP A 25 24.13 7.31 -3.45
N ILE A 26 23.70 6.15 -3.96
CA ILE A 26 24.03 4.84 -3.36
C ILE A 26 25.54 4.58 -3.43
N GLN A 27 26.15 4.76 -4.62
CA GLN A 27 27.59 4.53 -4.82
C GLN A 27 28.46 5.37 -3.87
N TYR A 28 28.05 6.60 -3.57
CA TYR A 28 28.75 7.50 -2.64
C TYR A 28 28.21 7.44 -1.20
N GLN A 29 27.29 6.53 -0.89
CA GLN A 29 26.67 6.36 0.43
C GLN A 29 26.05 7.66 1.00
N TYR A 30 25.43 8.48 0.15
CA TYR A 30 24.76 9.72 0.56
C TYR A 30 23.36 9.47 1.15
N VAL A 31 23.32 8.83 2.32
CA VAL A 31 22.10 8.46 3.03
C VAL A 31 21.15 9.65 3.20
N TYR A 32 21.66 10.77 3.73
CA TYR A 32 20.86 11.98 3.98
C TYR A 32 20.16 12.53 2.72
N ARG A 33 20.79 12.41 1.54
CA ARG A 33 20.17 12.87 0.28
C ARG A 33 19.02 11.97 -0.14
N ILE A 34 19.19 10.68 0.07
CA ILE A 34 18.17 9.67 -0.24
C ILE A 34 17.00 9.81 0.74
N GLU A 35 17.27 10.01 2.03
CA GLU A 35 16.23 10.31 3.04
C GLU A 35 15.45 11.59 2.69
N TYR A 36 16.16 12.64 2.26
CA TYR A 36 15.52 13.87 1.80
C TYR A 36 14.64 13.62 0.56
N ALA A 37 15.11 12.81 -0.39
CA ALA A 37 14.33 12.43 -1.57
C ALA A 37 13.11 11.55 -1.23
N LEU A 38 13.21 10.73 -0.19
CA LEU A 38 12.10 9.95 0.33
C LEU A 38 11.02 10.84 0.95
N GLU A 39 11.36 11.96 1.56
CA GLU A 39 10.36 12.84 2.19
C GLU A 39 9.74 13.83 1.19
N TYR A 40 10.55 14.48 0.35
CA TYR A 40 10.11 15.60 -0.50
C TYR A 40 9.97 15.23 -1.99
N GLY A 41 10.31 14.00 -2.37
CA GLY A 41 10.21 13.55 -3.75
C GLY A 41 8.77 13.37 -4.23
N ASN A 42 8.59 13.35 -5.55
CA ASN A 42 7.36 12.82 -6.15
C ASN A 42 7.25 11.30 -5.90
N TYR A 43 6.11 10.70 -6.23
CA TYR A 43 5.88 9.28 -5.95
C TYR A 43 6.93 8.33 -6.58
N ARG A 44 7.50 8.68 -7.73
CA ARG A 44 8.55 7.88 -8.39
C ARG A 44 9.87 7.99 -7.61
N THR A 45 10.27 9.21 -7.29
CA THR A 45 11.47 9.51 -6.52
C THR A 45 11.40 8.90 -5.12
N ARG A 46 10.26 8.99 -4.42
CA ARG A 46 10.09 8.37 -3.09
C ARG A 46 10.22 6.86 -3.13
N LYS A 47 9.62 6.22 -4.15
CA LYS A 47 9.76 4.76 -4.35
C LYS A 47 11.23 4.36 -4.50
N LEU A 48 11.93 5.03 -5.42
CA LEU A 48 13.35 4.76 -5.69
C LEU A 48 14.22 5.04 -4.46
N ALA A 49 13.91 6.11 -3.71
CA ALA A 49 14.62 6.44 -2.49
C ALA A 49 14.43 5.39 -1.40
N ALA A 50 13.21 4.88 -1.20
CA ALA A 50 12.95 3.79 -0.27
C ALA A 50 13.73 2.51 -0.65
N GLU A 51 13.71 2.14 -1.94
CA GLU A 51 14.49 1.00 -2.47
C GLU A 51 16.00 1.18 -2.23
N ALA A 52 16.52 2.38 -2.48
CA ALA A 52 17.92 2.74 -2.26
C ALA A 52 18.35 2.64 -0.79
N LEU A 53 17.53 3.09 0.15
CA LEU A 53 17.82 2.94 1.59
C LEU A 53 17.87 1.46 2.02
N GLY A 54 17.01 0.62 1.44
CA GLY A 54 17.03 -0.82 1.67
C GLY A 54 18.29 -1.50 1.13
N ILE A 55 18.87 -0.99 0.03
CA ILE A 55 20.15 -1.46 -0.51
C ILE A 55 21.31 -1.03 0.39
N LEU A 56 21.29 0.21 0.86
CA LEU A 56 22.35 0.74 1.72
C LEU A 56 22.36 0.12 3.12
N GLY A 57 21.23 -0.34 3.63
CA GLY A 57 21.18 -1.13 4.87
C GLY A 57 21.41 -0.32 6.15
N HIS A 58 21.48 1.02 6.10
CA HIS A 58 21.75 1.83 7.28
C HIS A 58 20.56 1.85 8.24
N LYS A 59 20.79 1.39 9.48
CA LYS A 59 19.78 1.39 10.56
C LYS A 59 19.29 2.80 10.93
N SER A 60 20.08 3.85 10.66
CA SER A 60 19.68 5.24 10.86
C SER A 60 18.43 5.63 10.06
N SER A 61 18.16 4.92 8.96
CA SER A 61 17.02 5.19 8.07
C SER A 61 15.73 4.46 8.48
N ILE A 62 15.77 3.62 9.53
CA ILE A 62 14.58 2.92 10.03
C ILE A 62 13.44 3.89 10.39
N PRO A 63 13.65 5.00 11.12
CA PRO A 63 12.57 5.90 11.51
C PRO A 63 11.85 6.53 10.31
N ILE A 64 12.60 6.97 9.30
CA ILE A 64 11.99 7.58 8.10
C ILE A 64 11.27 6.52 7.26
N LEU A 65 11.84 5.32 7.15
CA LEU A 65 11.19 4.21 6.46
C LEU A 65 9.88 3.79 7.15
N LEU A 66 9.86 3.71 8.48
CA LEU A 66 8.64 3.43 9.25
C LEU A 66 7.55 4.47 8.99
N LYS A 67 7.90 5.77 8.96
CA LYS A 67 6.97 6.84 8.58
C LYS A 67 6.43 6.64 7.15
N THR A 68 7.28 6.21 6.22
CA THR A 68 6.89 6.04 4.81
C THR A 68 6.06 4.79 4.52
N ILE A 69 5.91 3.87 5.48
CA ILE A 69 4.96 2.76 5.36
C ILE A 69 3.52 3.28 5.14
N ASP A 70 3.18 4.44 5.70
CA ASP A 70 1.87 5.08 5.54
C ASP A 70 1.77 6.03 4.34
N ASP A 71 2.69 5.92 3.37
CA ASP A 71 2.59 6.67 2.13
C ASP A 71 1.26 6.39 1.40
N LYS A 72 0.66 7.46 0.87
CA LYS A 72 -0.59 7.41 0.10
C LYS A 72 -0.48 6.55 -1.16
N VAL A 73 0.72 6.44 -1.72
CA VAL A 73 1.00 5.64 -2.90
C VAL A 73 1.45 4.25 -2.47
N GLN A 74 0.64 3.26 -2.80
CA GLN A 74 0.85 1.86 -2.42
C GLN A 74 2.25 1.33 -2.79
N ASN A 75 2.75 1.70 -3.98
CA ASN A 75 4.07 1.27 -4.44
C ASN A 75 5.22 1.82 -3.57
N VAL A 76 5.08 3.06 -3.05
CA VAL A 76 6.06 3.65 -2.14
C VAL A 76 6.01 2.95 -0.78
N SER A 77 4.80 2.72 -0.27
CA SER A 77 4.58 1.97 0.99
C SER A 77 5.19 0.56 0.94
N ILE A 78 5.01 -0.17 -0.17
CA ILE A 78 5.61 -1.49 -0.38
C ILE A 78 7.14 -1.40 -0.42
N ALA A 79 7.69 -0.43 -1.14
CA ALA A 79 9.13 -0.22 -1.22
C ALA A 79 9.73 0.03 0.18
N ALA A 80 9.07 0.84 1.01
CA ALA A 80 9.49 1.11 2.39
C ALA A 80 9.47 -0.15 3.27
N LEU A 81 8.41 -0.97 3.18
CA LEU A 81 8.32 -2.24 3.92
C LEU A 81 9.44 -3.20 3.52
N ASN A 82 9.68 -3.35 2.22
CA ASN A 82 10.75 -4.21 1.70
C ASN A 82 12.13 -3.72 2.17
N ALA A 83 12.34 -2.40 2.22
CA ALA A 83 13.58 -1.81 2.72
C ALA A 83 13.79 -2.11 4.21
N LEU A 84 12.75 -2.00 5.03
CA LEU A 84 12.82 -2.34 6.45
C LEU A 84 13.09 -3.82 6.72
N GLU A 85 12.50 -4.71 5.91
CA GLU A 85 12.78 -6.14 5.97
C GLU A 85 14.26 -6.42 5.65
N LYS A 86 14.82 -5.77 4.62
CA LYS A 86 16.24 -5.90 4.25
C LYS A 86 17.20 -5.38 5.33
N ILE A 87 16.87 -4.25 5.95
CA ILE A 87 17.71 -3.64 7.02
C ILE A 87 17.73 -4.53 8.28
N GLY A 88 16.72 -5.39 8.46
CA GLY A 88 16.62 -6.24 9.64
C GLY A 88 16.25 -5.43 10.89
N CYS A 89 15.04 -4.85 10.88
CA CYS A 89 14.45 -4.28 12.09
C CYS A 89 14.14 -5.42 13.07
N ASN A 90 15.13 -5.76 13.91
CA ASN A 90 15.10 -6.89 14.84
C ASN A 90 14.21 -6.65 16.08
N ASP A 91 13.63 -5.46 16.21
CA ASP A 91 12.71 -5.17 17.30
C ASP A 91 11.41 -5.96 17.07
N GLU A 92 10.95 -6.68 18.09
CA GLU A 92 9.72 -7.47 18.04
C GLU A 92 8.53 -6.62 17.58
N LEU A 93 8.45 -5.39 18.10
CA LEU A 93 7.44 -4.39 17.70
C LEU A 93 7.58 -3.99 16.23
N GLY A 94 8.80 -3.74 15.74
CA GLY A 94 9.04 -3.42 14.33
C GLY A 94 8.59 -4.56 13.41
N SER A 95 8.97 -5.79 13.75
CA SER A 95 8.61 -6.98 12.96
C SER A 95 7.10 -7.21 12.90
N THR A 96 6.38 -7.00 14.01
CA THR A 96 4.93 -7.19 14.07
C THR A 96 4.19 -6.10 13.28
N VAL A 97 4.66 -4.86 13.35
CA VAL A 97 4.12 -3.74 12.54
C VAL A 97 4.31 -4.01 11.05
N ILE A 98 5.52 -4.41 10.63
CA ILE A 98 5.83 -4.73 9.22
C ILE A 98 4.92 -5.87 8.72
N LYS A 99 4.83 -6.99 9.46
CA LYS A 99 3.99 -8.14 9.10
C LYS A 99 2.51 -7.76 8.98
N ARG A 100 1.98 -7.03 9.97
CA ARG A 100 0.57 -6.60 9.98
C ARG A 100 0.25 -5.72 8.78
N ARG A 101 1.10 -4.75 8.48
CA ARG A 101 0.91 -3.87 7.34
C ARG A 101 0.97 -4.63 6.02
N PHE A 102 1.95 -5.52 5.86
CA PHE A 102 2.10 -6.31 4.63
C PHE A 102 0.86 -7.17 4.36
N ASN A 103 0.29 -7.78 5.40
CA ASN A 103 -0.98 -8.52 5.30
C ASN A 103 -2.14 -7.61 4.89
N TRP A 104 -2.31 -6.45 5.53
CA TRP A 104 -3.35 -5.48 5.17
C TRP A 104 -3.26 -5.06 3.69
N LEU A 105 -2.05 -4.78 3.18
CA LEU A 105 -1.83 -4.47 1.76
C LEU A 105 -2.19 -5.62 0.82
N LYS A 106 -1.91 -6.87 1.22
CA LYS A 106 -2.31 -8.06 0.46
C LYS A 106 -3.84 -8.17 0.36
N GLN A 107 -4.53 -8.01 1.48
CA GLN A 107 -6.00 -8.05 1.53
C GLN A 107 -6.65 -6.96 0.67
N LEU A 108 -6.08 -5.75 0.65
CA LEU A 108 -6.58 -4.67 -0.20
C LEU A 108 -6.49 -5.04 -1.69
N ARG A 109 -5.34 -5.55 -2.14
CA ARG A 109 -5.15 -5.98 -3.54
C ARG A 109 -6.12 -7.09 -3.93
N GLU A 110 -6.33 -8.06 -3.04
CA GLU A 110 -7.31 -9.13 -3.25
C GLU A 110 -8.74 -8.57 -3.39
N LYS A 111 -9.14 -7.65 -2.52
CA LYS A 111 -10.45 -6.98 -2.62
C LYS A 111 -10.62 -6.19 -3.91
N GLU A 112 -9.58 -5.47 -4.34
CA GLU A 112 -9.58 -4.74 -5.61
C GLU A 112 -9.67 -5.68 -6.81
N ALA A 113 -8.91 -6.77 -6.81
CA ALA A 113 -8.98 -7.79 -7.85
C ALA A 113 -10.38 -8.43 -7.95
N ILE A 114 -11.01 -8.74 -6.82
CA ILE A 114 -12.38 -9.26 -6.77
C ILE A 114 -13.37 -8.23 -7.32
N ARG A 115 -13.23 -6.94 -6.97
CA ARG A 115 -14.08 -5.86 -7.48
C ARG A 115 -13.95 -5.71 -8.99
N GLU A 116 -12.73 -5.65 -9.52
CA GLU A 116 -12.49 -5.55 -10.96
C GLU A 116 -13.02 -6.78 -11.71
N ALA A 117 -12.79 -7.99 -11.19
CA ALA A 117 -13.35 -9.23 -11.75
C ALA A 117 -14.89 -9.28 -11.70
N SER A 118 -15.52 -8.49 -10.83
CA SER A 118 -16.98 -8.44 -10.67
C SER A 118 -17.64 -7.25 -11.40
N LYS A 119 -16.86 -6.32 -11.92
CA LYS A 119 -17.33 -5.05 -12.52
C LYS A 119 -18.23 -5.24 -13.76
N GLY A 120 -18.16 -6.42 -14.39
CA GLY A 120 -19.03 -6.82 -15.51
C GLY A 120 -20.07 -7.89 -15.15
N LYS A 121 -20.15 -8.36 -13.90
CA LYS A 121 -21.10 -9.40 -13.51
C LYS A 121 -22.48 -8.78 -13.30
N LYS A 122 -23.43 -9.14 -14.17
CA LYS A 122 -24.85 -8.88 -13.95
C LYS A 122 -25.42 -10.00 -13.09
N TYR A 123 -25.89 -9.66 -11.90
CA TYR A 123 -26.64 -10.59 -11.07
C TYR A 123 -28.12 -10.47 -11.41
N ASN A 124 -28.78 -11.60 -11.66
CA ASN A 124 -30.23 -11.64 -11.73
C ASN A 124 -30.77 -11.32 -10.33
N ILE A 125 -31.20 -10.07 -10.14
CA ILE A 125 -31.89 -9.65 -8.93
C ILE A 125 -33.31 -10.19 -9.06
N TYR A 126 -33.55 -11.39 -8.52
CA TYR A 126 -34.88 -11.94 -8.42
C TYR A 126 -35.70 -11.03 -7.50
N ARG A 127 -36.61 -10.27 -8.11
CA ARG A 127 -37.58 -9.47 -7.38
C ARG A 127 -38.67 -10.42 -6.89
N TRP A 128 -38.53 -10.88 -5.66
CA TRP A 128 -39.63 -11.56 -4.97
C TRP A 128 -40.78 -10.55 -4.86
N GLU A 129 -41.84 -10.75 -5.64
CA GLU A 129 -43.09 -10.07 -5.37
C GLU A 129 -43.51 -10.45 -3.95
N ARG A 130 -43.80 -9.44 -3.11
CA ARG A 130 -44.43 -9.72 -1.82
C ARG A 130 -45.63 -10.60 -2.10
N ALA A 131 -45.62 -11.81 -1.54
CA ALA A 131 -46.74 -12.74 -1.65
C ALA A 131 -48.03 -11.95 -1.46
N SER A 132 -48.95 -12.04 -2.44
CA SER A 132 -50.20 -11.30 -2.36
C SER A 132 -50.87 -11.60 -1.01
N LYS A 133 -51.58 -10.62 -0.42
CA LYS A 133 -52.27 -10.80 0.87
C LYS A 133 -53.02 -12.14 0.93
N LYS A 134 -53.67 -12.50 -0.18
CA LYS A 134 -54.39 -13.77 -0.39
C LYS A 134 -53.52 -15.02 -0.33
N SER A 135 -52.29 -14.98 -0.85
CA SER A 135 -51.30 -16.06 -0.75
C SER A 135 -50.78 -16.20 0.69
N PHE A 136 -50.45 -15.09 1.34
CA PHE A 136 -50.01 -15.08 2.74
C PHE A 136 -51.10 -15.62 3.68
N ASP A 137 -52.34 -15.18 3.51
CA ASP A 137 -53.47 -15.61 4.33
C ASP A 137 -53.79 -17.11 4.13
N ARG A 138 -53.68 -17.63 2.89
CA ARG A 138 -53.78 -19.08 2.62
C ARG A 138 -52.71 -19.89 3.35
N VAL A 139 -51.44 -19.47 3.27
CA VAL A 139 -50.33 -20.16 3.95
C VAL A 139 -50.53 -20.12 5.46
N LYS A 140 -50.98 -18.97 5.99
CA LYS A 140 -51.33 -18.81 7.40
C LYS A 140 -52.46 -19.72 7.85
N GLU A 141 -53.49 -19.93 7.02
CA GLU A 141 -54.57 -20.89 7.31
C GLU A 141 -54.10 -22.35 7.27
N GLN A 142 -53.21 -22.70 6.34
CA GLN A 142 -52.65 -24.06 6.27
C GLN A 142 -51.79 -24.40 7.49
N LEU A 143 -51.02 -23.44 8.00
CA LEU A 143 -50.19 -23.60 9.20
C LEU A 143 -51.00 -23.71 10.51
N LYS A 144 -52.28 -23.32 10.51
CA LYS A 144 -53.19 -23.52 11.65
C LYS A 144 -53.75 -24.93 11.72
N LYS A 145 -53.63 -25.73 10.65
CA LYS A 145 -54.09 -27.11 10.67
C LYS A 145 -53.11 -27.95 11.49
N PRO A 146 -53.60 -28.83 12.38
CA PRO A 146 -52.70 -29.71 13.12
C PRO A 146 -51.92 -30.56 12.11
N ILE A 147 -50.61 -30.64 12.32
CA ILE A 147 -49.75 -31.54 11.55
C ILE A 147 -50.24 -32.94 11.86
N ARG A 148 -50.60 -33.67 10.80
CA ARG A 148 -51.19 -35.00 10.89
C ARG A 148 -50.15 -36.04 11.24
#